data_AF-A0A543FDW1-F1
#
_entry.id   AF-A0A543FDW1-F1
#
_cell.length_a   1.000
_cell.length_b   1.000
_cell.length_c   1.000
_cell.angle_alpha   90.00
_cell.angle_beta   90.00
_cell.angle_gamma   90.00
#
_symmetry.space_group_name_H-M   'P 1'
#
loop_
_entity.id
_entity.type
_entity.pdbx_description
1 polymer ?
#
loop_
_entity_poly.entity_id
_entity_poly.type
_entity_poly.pdbx_seq_one_letter_code
_entity_poly.pdbx_strand_id
1 'polypeptide(L)'
;MHVDIEGAVRTARMAAEFGWTWYLDKDLPGFCDVAGWSLGESTEYRTTLHTNLRLQRPHASVTRRKRMFDEMSVLVSDEIASSASWAQRQRSLVDGFAALGDGLFPVMGSPTRLAPGEDAMMSWEHPRVWIELKVVYNTVNLNLISQEWQATADAEARYEAGDW
;
A
#
# COMPACT_ATOMS: atom_id res chain seq x y z
N MET A 1 8.55 -16.22 -2.96
CA MET A 1 8.01 -14.93 -3.41
C MET A 1 9.15 -13.92 -3.38
N HIS A 2 9.36 -13.14 -4.43
CA HIS A 2 10.30 -12.02 -4.38
C HIS A 2 9.61 -10.77 -3.82
N VAL A 3 10.34 -9.92 -3.12
CA VAL A 3 9.88 -8.62 -2.60
C VAL A 3 10.90 -7.55 -2.95
N ASP A 4 10.43 -6.35 -3.30
CA ASP A 4 11.30 -5.20 -3.56
C ASP A 4 11.35 -4.29 -2.33
N ILE A 5 12.22 -4.64 -1.37
CA ILE A 5 12.37 -3.92 -0.10
C ILE A 5 12.83 -2.48 -0.34
N GLU A 6 13.84 -2.29 -1.19
CA GLU A 6 14.36 -0.96 -1.48
C GLU A 6 13.30 -0.09 -2.17
N GLY A 7 12.55 -0.68 -3.12
CA GLY A 7 11.43 -0.02 -3.79
C GLY A 7 10.32 0.38 -2.83
N ALA A 8 9.92 -0.51 -1.92
CA ALA A 8 8.92 -0.23 -0.89
C ALA A 8 9.37 0.91 0.04
N VAL A 9 10.63 0.85 0.52
CA VAL A 9 11.21 1.88 1.39
C VAL A 9 11.28 3.24 0.69
N ARG A 10 11.77 3.29 -0.55
CA ARG A 10 11.79 4.54 -1.33
C ARG A 10 10.39 5.11 -1.51
N THR A 11 9.43 4.25 -1.86
CA THR A 11 8.03 4.65 -2.05
C THR A 11 7.43 5.21 -0.77
N ALA A 12 7.63 4.55 0.37
CA ALA A 12 7.13 5.00 1.66
C ALA A 12 7.71 6.38 2.06
N ARG A 13 9.02 6.60 1.87
CA ARG A 13 9.65 7.92 2.11
C ARG A 13 9.04 9.01 1.25
N MET A 14 8.99 8.77 -0.07
CA MET A 14 8.42 9.73 -1.00
C MET A 14 6.97 10.03 -0.64
N ALA A 15 6.17 9.01 -0.32
CA ALA A 15 4.79 9.21 0.09
C ALA A 15 4.65 10.02 1.38
N ALA A 16 5.48 9.74 2.40
CA ALA A 16 5.45 10.46 3.67
C ALA A 16 5.78 11.96 3.52
N GLU A 17 6.66 12.30 2.57
CA GLU A 17 7.10 13.67 2.30
C GLU A 17 6.24 14.38 1.24
N PHE A 18 5.46 13.63 0.46
CA PHE A 18 4.65 14.19 -0.62
C PHE A 18 3.52 15.06 -0.09
N GLY A 19 3.31 16.19 -0.75
CA GLY A 19 2.31 17.20 -0.37
C GLY A 19 0.89 16.82 -0.78
N TRP A 20 0.42 15.62 -0.41
CA TRP A 20 -0.88 15.07 -0.82
C TRP A 20 -2.03 16.06 -0.62
N THR A 21 -2.89 16.12 -1.64
CA THR A 21 -4.18 16.78 -1.67
C THR A 21 -5.34 15.82 -1.97
N TRP A 22 -5.02 14.56 -2.31
CA TRP A 22 -5.91 13.45 -2.66
C TRP A 22 -6.79 13.71 -3.88
N TYR A 23 -6.41 14.67 -4.73
CA TYR A 23 -7.04 14.93 -6.03
C TYR A 23 -6.32 14.20 -7.16
N LEU A 24 -7.08 13.48 -7.98
CA LEU A 24 -6.55 12.66 -9.08
C LEU A 24 -5.72 13.46 -10.09
N ASP A 25 -6.17 14.68 -10.42
CA ASP A 25 -5.54 15.54 -11.44
C ASP A 25 -4.26 16.23 -10.96
N LYS A 26 -4.06 16.35 -9.65
CA LYS A 26 -2.88 16.98 -9.04
C LYS A 26 -1.87 15.96 -8.57
N ASP A 27 -2.33 14.99 -7.79
CA ASP A 27 -1.44 14.14 -7.02
C ASP A 27 -0.91 12.98 -7.85
N LEU A 28 -1.74 12.35 -8.71
CA LEU A 28 -1.26 11.20 -9.50
C LEU A 28 -0.13 11.58 -10.46
N PRO A 29 -0.25 12.62 -11.30
CA PRO A 29 0.86 13.00 -12.18
C PRO A 29 2.10 13.43 -11.39
N GLY A 30 1.91 14.24 -10.34
CA GLY A 30 3.02 14.76 -9.53
C GLY A 30 3.76 13.66 -8.76
N PHE A 31 3.04 12.72 -8.16
CA PHE A 31 3.65 11.60 -7.46
C PHE A 31 4.34 10.64 -8.43
N CYS A 32 3.73 10.38 -9.59
CA CYS A 32 4.36 9.54 -10.62
C CYS A 32 5.67 10.14 -11.12
N ASP A 33 5.72 11.45 -11.36
CA ASP A 33 6.93 12.14 -11.82
C ASP A 33 8.08 11.99 -10.80
N VAL A 34 7.80 12.25 -9.53
CA VAL A 34 8.80 12.11 -8.44
C VAL A 34 9.23 10.65 -8.25
N ALA A 35 8.30 9.70 -8.37
CA ALA A 35 8.58 8.28 -8.20
C ALA A 35 9.24 7.62 -9.43
N GLY A 36 9.29 8.32 -10.57
CA GLY A 36 9.72 7.75 -11.85
C GLY A 36 8.75 6.68 -12.37
N TRP A 37 7.46 6.86 -12.12
CA TRP A 37 6.38 5.98 -12.55
C TRP A 37 5.62 6.61 -13.72
N SER A 38 4.79 5.82 -14.38
CA SER A 38 3.92 6.33 -15.45
C SER A 38 2.47 5.95 -15.22
N LEU A 39 1.56 6.81 -15.68
CA LEU A 39 0.14 6.53 -15.72
C LEU A 39 -0.12 5.43 -16.74
N GLY A 40 -0.86 4.40 -16.34
CA GLY A 40 -1.36 3.35 -17.21
C GLY A 40 -2.81 3.60 -17.61
N GLU A 41 -3.54 2.50 -17.82
CA GLU A 41 -4.96 2.55 -18.18
C GLU A 41 -5.82 3.17 -17.08
N SER A 42 -6.81 3.94 -17.49
CA SER A 42 -7.72 4.66 -16.61
C SER A 42 -9.16 4.38 -17.03
N THR A 43 -9.94 3.84 -16.10
CA THR A 43 -11.39 3.64 -16.22
C THR A 43 -12.12 4.65 -15.33
N GLU A 44 -13.45 4.62 -15.34
CA GLU A 44 -14.25 5.45 -14.45
C GLU A 44 -14.04 5.11 -12.95
N TYR A 45 -13.64 3.86 -12.64
CA TYR A 45 -13.48 3.36 -11.27
C TYR A 45 -12.03 3.21 -10.82
N ARG A 46 -11.09 3.06 -11.74
CA ARG A 46 -9.70 2.72 -11.41
C ARG A 46 -8.71 3.38 -12.34
N THR A 47 -7.58 3.81 -11.79
CA THR A 47 -6.40 4.15 -12.59
C THR A 47 -5.27 3.21 -12.22
N THR A 48 -4.69 2.56 -13.21
CA THR A 48 -3.49 1.73 -13.06
C THR A 48 -2.26 2.61 -13.26
N LEU A 49 -1.19 2.31 -12.53
CA LEU A 49 0.10 2.98 -12.62
C LEU A 49 1.17 1.92 -12.89
N HIS A 50 2.14 2.22 -13.74
CA HIS A 50 3.31 1.37 -13.95
C HIS A 50 4.44 1.86 -13.05
N THR A 51 4.90 0.99 -12.16
CA THR A 51 5.97 1.33 -11.22
C THR A 51 7.32 0.86 -11.74
N ASN A 52 8.39 1.39 -11.15
CA ASN A 52 9.77 0.97 -11.41
C ASN A 52 10.27 -0.09 -10.41
N LEU A 53 9.36 -0.72 -9.67
CA LEU A 53 9.71 -1.76 -8.69
C LEU A 53 10.21 -3.02 -9.41
N ARG A 54 11.11 -3.76 -8.76
CA ARG A 54 11.76 -4.95 -9.31
C ARG A 54 10.90 -6.20 -9.11
N LEU A 55 9.70 -6.19 -9.67
CA LEU A 55 8.72 -7.28 -9.54
C LEU A 55 8.35 -7.85 -10.92
N GLN A 56 7.72 -9.03 -10.95
CA GLN A 56 7.18 -9.62 -12.17
C GLN A 56 6.08 -8.76 -12.80
N ARG A 57 5.29 -8.06 -11.97
CA ARG A 57 4.20 -7.18 -12.40
C ARG A 57 4.24 -5.85 -11.63
N PRO A 58 5.18 -4.95 -11.96
CA PRO A 58 5.38 -3.72 -11.20
C PRO A 58 4.28 -2.71 -11.53
N HIS A 59 3.24 -2.71 -10.70
CA HIS A 59 2.11 -1.82 -10.86
C HIS A 59 1.57 -1.35 -9.52
N ALA A 60 0.87 -0.23 -9.58
CA ALA A 60 0.01 0.26 -8.52
C ALA A 60 -1.38 0.51 -9.10
N SER A 61 -2.37 0.63 -8.23
CA SER A 61 -3.73 0.96 -8.63
C SER A 61 -4.36 1.95 -7.67
N VAL A 62 -5.21 2.80 -8.21
CA VAL A 62 -5.92 3.83 -7.47
C VAL A 62 -7.40 3.67 -7.74
N THR A 63 -8.20 3.53 -6.69
CA THR A 63 -9.66 3.54 -6.80
C THR A 63 -10.14 4.98 -6.90
N ARG A 64 -10.86 5.31 -7.96
CA ARG A 64 -11.32 6.67 -8.25
C ARG A 64 -12.63 6.94 -7.54
N ARG A 65 -12.75 8.14 -6.98
CA ARG A 65 -13.97 8.70 -6.42
C ARG A 65 -14.20 10.09 -7.00
N LYS A 66 -14.88 10.15 -8.14
CA LYS A 66 -15.05 11.38 -8.95
C LYS A 66 -13.69 12.02 -9.28
N ARG A 67 -13.35 13.13 -8.62
CA ARG A 67 -12.08 13.86 -8.81
C ARG A 67 -11.01 13.50 -7.77
N MET A 68 -11.36 12.66 -6.80
CA MET A 68 -10.51 12.28 -5.68
C MET A 68 -10.21 10.79 -5.71
N PHE A 69 -9.33 10.36 -4.82
CA PHE A 69 -9.10 8.96 -4.50
C PHE A 69 -8.76 8.85 -3.01
N ASP A 70 -9.14 7.73 -2.44
CA ASP A 70 -9.01 7.49 -1.00
C ASP A 70 -7.78 6.62 -0.69
N GLU A 71 -7.33 5.83 -1.67
CA GLU A 71 -6.22 4.87 -1.54
C GLU A 71 -5.48 4.68 -2.87
N MET A 72 -4.15 4.58 -2.78
CA MET A 72 -3.27 4.02 -3.80
C MET A 72 -2.65 2.73 -3.27
N SER A 73 -2.91 1.59 -3.92
CA SER A 73 -2.34 0.30 -3.57
C SER A 73 -1.16 -0.03 -4.49
N VAL A 74 0.03 -0.15 -3.92
CA VAL A 74 1.29 -0.41 -4.62
C VAL A 74 1.71 -1.84 -4.37
N LEU A 75 1.90 -2.62 -5.43
CA LEU A 75 2.41 -3.98 -5.29
C LEU A 75 3.89 -3.94 -4.91
N VAL A 76 4.28 -4.57 -3.80
CA VAL A 76 5.68 -4.64 -3.32
C VAL A 76 6.25 -6.06 -3.27
N SER A 77 5.46 -7.04 -3.70
CA SER A 77 5.88 -8.44 -3.86
C SER A 77 5.43 -9.03 -5.19
N ASP A 78 6.09 -10.10 -5.61
CA ASP A 78 5.54 -10.98 -6.64
C ASP A 78 4.25 -11.66 -6.13
N GLU A 79 3.36 -12.00 -7.06
CA GLU A 79 2.21 -12.84 -6.77
C GLU A 79 2.65 -14.30 -6.61
N ILE A 80 2.17 -14.96 -5.55
CA ILE A 80 2.39 -16.39 -5.36
C ILE A 80 1.48 -17.17 -6.31
N ALA A 81 2.07 -18.10 -7.06
CA ALA A 81 1.35 -18.97 -7.98
C ALA A 81 0.17 -19.69 -7.29
N SER A 82 -0.97 -19.76 -7.98
CA SER A 82 -2.17 -20.44 -7.49
C SER A 82 -1.96 -21.95 -7.24
N SER A 83 -0.98 -22.55 -7.93
CA SER A 83 -0.58 -23.95 -7.77
C SER A 83 0.22 -24.23 -6.49
N ALA A 84 0.70 -23.21 -5.78
CA ALA A 84 1.37 -23.40 -4.49
C ALA A 84 0.39 -23.95 -3.44
N SER A 85 0.87 -24.89 -2.63
CA SER A 85 0.09 -25.35 -1.48
C SER A 85 -0.16 -24.22 -0.48
N TRP A 86 -1.22 -24.34 0.33
CA TRP A 86 -1.54 -23.34 1.35
C TRP A 86 -0.37 -23.09 2.31
N ALA A 87 0.32 -24.13 2.79
CA ALA A 87 1.44 -23.98 3.70
C ALA A 87 2.64 -23.24 3.08
N GLN A 88 2.93 -23.48 1.80
CA GLN A 88 4.00 -22.77 1.07
C GLN A 88 3.64 -21.30 0.83
N ARG A 89 2.37 -21.04 0.51
CA ARG A 89 1.85 -19.69 0.35
C ARG A 89 1.97 -18.91 1.66
N GLN A 90 1.45 -19.48 2.74
CA GLN A 90 1.46 -18.85 4.06
C GLN A 90 2.88 -18.50 4.51
N ARG A 91 3.82 -19.45 4.39
CA ARG A 91 5.22 -19.20 4.72
C ARG A 91 5.81 -18.08 3.87
N SER A 92 5.59 -18.12 2.56
CA SER A 92 6.12 -17.09 1.64
C SER A 92 5.58 -15.70 1.94
N LEU A 93 4.29 -15.58 2.32
CA LEU A 93 3.68 -14.31 2.70
C LEU A 93 4.24 -13.78 4.00
N VAL A 94 4.35 -14.63 5.03
CA VAL A 94 4.93 -14.26 6.33
C VAL A 94 6.37 -13.79 6.16
N ASP A 95 7.21 -14.55 5.45
CA ASP A 95 8.61 -14.21 5.23
C ASP A 95 8.75 -12.90 4.43
N GLY A 96 7.95 -12.71 3.38
CA GLY A 96 7.97 -11.49 2.57
C GLY A 96 7.48 -10.25 3.32
N PHE A 97 6.39 -10.40 4.08
CA PHE A 97 5.84 -9.33 4.92
C PHE A 97 6.82 -8.91 6.02
N ALA A 98 7.44 -9.88 6.71
CA ALA A 98 8.45 -9.61 7.72
C ALA A 98 9.66 -8.88 7.12
N ALA A 99 10.19 -9.33 5.99
CA ALA A 99 11.32 -8.70 5.32
C ALA A 99 11.03 -7.25 4.88
N LEU A 100 9.81 -6.98 4.38
CA LEU A 100 9.37 -5.63 4.04
C LEU A 100 9.22 -4.75 5.28
N GLY A 101 8.65 -5.29 6.36
CA GLY A 101 8.52 -4.60 7.64
C GLY A 101 9.86 -4.23 8.26
N ASP A 102 10.81 -5.16 8.28
CA ASP A 102 12.18 -4.95 8.74
C ASP A 102 12.90 -3.87 7.93
N GLY A 103 12.65 -3.80 6.61
CA GLY A 103 13.18 -2.76 5.74
C GLY A 103 12.56 -1.38 5.98
N LEU A 104 11.26 -1.32 6.28
CA LEU A 104 10.54 -0.07 6.55
C LEU A 104 10.84 0.50 7.94
N PHE A 105 11.08 -0.35 8.94
CA PHE A 105 11.27 0.06 10.33
C PHE A 105 12.37 1.13 10.54
N PRO A 106 13.59 1.03 9.97
CA PRO A 106 14.63 2.05 10.13
C PRO A 106 14.25 3.43 9.57
N VAL A 107 13.23 3.50 8.73
CA VAL A 107 12.84 4.69 7.98
C VAL A 107 11.59 5.32 8.55
N MET A 108 10.61 4.48 8.84
CA MET A 108 9.28 4.88 9.29
C MET A 108 9.18 4.86 10.82
N GLY A 109 10.14 4.23 11.50
CA GLY A 109 10.08 3.97 12.93
C GLY A 109 9.10 2.83 13.28
N SER A 110 8.69 2.80 14.55
CA SER A 110 7.71 1.83 15.03
C SER A 110 6.33 2.06 14.37
N PRO A 111 5.64 1.00 13.94
CA PRO A 111 4.31 1.12 13.38
C PRO A 111 3.31 1.61 14.44
N THR A 112 2.40 2.49 14.03
CA THR A 112 1.27 2.98 14.84
C THR A 112 0.26 1.85 15.08
N ARG A 113 0.04 0.96 14.10
CA ARG A 113 -0.79 -0.23 14.24
C ARG A 113 -0.09 -1.47 13.73
N LEU A 114 -0.33 -2.58 14.40
CA LEU A 114 0.19 -3.90 14.03
C LEU A 114 -0.88 -4.94 14.29
N ALA A 115 -1.22 -5.71 13.26
CA ALA A 115 -2.11 -6.85 13.35
C ALA A 115 -1.38 -8.08 12.76
N PRO A 116 -0.96 -9.06 13.59
CA PRO A 116 -0.39 -10.30 13.09
C PRO A 116 -1.49 -11.24 12.58
N GLY A 117 -1.13 -12.24 11.77
CA GLY A 117 -2.05 -13.29 11.33
C GLY A 117 -1.96 -13.57 9.83
N GLU A 118 -3.00 -14.21 9.29
CA GLU A 118 -3.06 -14.51 7.85
C GLU A 118 -3.19 -13.23 7.01
N ASP A 119 -3.95 -12.26 7.51
CA ASP A 119 -4.10 -10.92 6.92
C ASP A 119 -3.19 -9.90 7.62
N ALA A 120 -1.91 -10.26 7.81
CA ALA A 120 -0.95 -9.44 8.54
C ALA A 120 -0.89 -8.01 7.99
N MET A 121 -0.88 -7.04 8.90
CA MET A 121 -0.90 -5.61 8.58
C MET A 121 -0.03 -4.84 9.57
N MET A 122 0.73 -3.88 9.06
CA MET A 122 1.42 -2.87 9.85
C MET A 122 1.25 -1.51 9.19
N SER A 123 1.17 -0.46 9.99
CA SER A 123 1.00 0.86 9.41
C SER A 123 1.54 2.01 10.23
N TRP A 124 1.82 3.10 9.55
CA TRP A 124 2.44 4.32 10.07
C TRP A 124 1.60 5.53 9.67
N GLU A 125 1.29 6.34 10.67
CA GLU A 125 0.55 7.58 10.46
C GLU A 125 1.53 8.74 10.20
N HIS A 126 1.39 9.39 9.04
CA HIS A 126 2.06 10.64 8.72
C HIS A 126 1.04 11.78 8.56
N PRO A 127 1.47 13.05 8.64
CA PRO A 127 0.54 14.20 8.67
C PRO A 127 -0.41 14.35 7.47
N ARG A 128 -0.17 13.66 6.34
CA ARG A 128 -1.01 13.75 5.14
C ARG A 128 -1.33 12.41 4.47
N VAL A 129 -0.73 11.33 4.95
CA VAL A 129 -0.86 10.00 4.39
C VAL A 129 -0.72 8.99 5.50
N TRP A 130 -1.54 7.95 5.43
CA TRP A 130 -1.37 6.75 6.20
C TRP A 130 -0.71 5.72 5.29
N ILE A 131 0.42 5.18 5.74
CA ILE A 131 1.18 4.18 4.98
C ILE A 131 0.92 2.83 5.62
N GLU A 132 0.34 1.90 4.88
CA GLU A 132 -0.01 0.57 5.36
C GLU A 132 0.74 -0.48 4.53
N LEU A 133 1.44 -1.38 5.19
CA LEU A 133 1.91 -2.62 4.59
C LEU A 133 0.91 -3.72 4.97
N LYS A 134 0.39 -4.44 3.98
CA LYS A 134 -0.66 -5.44 4.22
C LYS A 134 -0.53 -6.65 3.31
N VAL A 135 -0.78 -7.83 3.86
CA VAL A 135 -1.00 -9.05 3.08
C VAL A 135 -2.38 -8.97 2.42
N VAL A 136 -2.41 -9.11 1.10
CA VAL A 136 -3.63 -9.09 0.30
C VAL A 136 -3.63 -10.33 -0.59
N TYR A 137 -4.47 -11.31 -0.27
CA TYR A 137 -4.57 -12.59 -0.97
C TYR A 137 -3.22 -13.32 -1.14
N ASN A 138 -2.59 -13.20 -2.31
CA ASN A 138 -1.35 -13.88 -2.68
C ASN A 138 -0.16 -12.92 -2.83
N THR A 139 -0.31 -11.70 -2.34
CA THR A 139 0.64 -10.59 -2.50
C THR A 139 0.79 -9.80 -1.21
N VAL A 140 1.84 -8.98 -1.14
CA VAL A 140 2.00 -7.94 -0.13
C VAL A 140 1.94 -6.59 -0.83
N ASN A 141 1.10 -5.70 -0.31
CA ASN A 141 0.88 -4.37 -0.85
C ASN A 141 1.33 -3.32 0.15
N LEU A 142 1.84 -2.21 -0.39
CA LEU A 142 2.02 -0.95 0.32
C LEU A 142 0.90 0.00 -0.11
N ASN A 143 -0.03 0.25 0.79
CA ASN A 143 -1.17 1.13 0.56
C ASN A 143 -0.85 2.53 1.10
N LEU A 144 -1.13 3.54 0.28
CA LEU A 144 -1.07 4.95 0.64
C LEU A 144 -2.51 5.43 0.77
N ILE A 145 -2.91 5.78 1.98
CA ILE A 145 -4.31 6.01 2.34
C ILE A 145 -4.51 7.45 2.82
N SER A 146 -5.61 8.08 2.40
CA SER A 146 -5.96 9.43 2.84
C SER A 146 -6.37 9.44 4.30
N GLN A 147 -6.01 10.49 5.03
CA GLN A 147 -6.40 10.62 6.44
C GLN A 147 -7.92 10.67 6.61
N GLU A 148 -8.64 11.33 5.68
CA GLU A 148 -10.10 11.41 5.72
C GLU A 148 -10.76 10.03 5.53
N TRP A 149 -10.22 9.22 4.62
CA TRP A 149 -10.69 7.86 4.43
C TRP A 149 -10.44 7.01 5.68
N GLN A 150 -9.24 7.08 6.24
CA GLN A 150 -8.94 6.32 7.45
C GLN A 150 -9.80 6.74 8.64
N ALA A 151 -10.04 8.04 8.83
CA ALA A 151 -10.92 8.53 9.88
C ALA A 151 -12.36 8.00 9.72
N THR A 152 -12.82 7.86 8.48
CA THR A 152 -14.13 7.26 8.16
C THR A 152 -14.14 5.77 8.52
N ALA A 153 -13.13 5.02 8.08
CA ALA A 153 -13.02 3.59 8.38
C ALA A 153 -12.91 3.31 9.90
N ASP A 154 -12.17 4.15 10.63
CA ASP A 154 -12.06 4.04 12.09
C ASP A 154 -13.39 4.35 12.79
N ALA A 155 -14.17 5.30 12.28
CA ALA A 155 -15.49 5.63 12.82
C ALA A 155 -16.49 4.48 12.57
N GLU A 156 -16.45 3.88 11.38
CA GLU A 156 -17.25 2.69 11.04
C GLU A 156 -16.88 1.50 11.93
N ALA A 157 -15.58 1.23 12.14
CA ALA A 157 -15.13 0.16 13.01
C ALA A 157 -15.58 0.34 14.47
N ARG A 158 -15.56 1.57 14.99
CA ARG A 158 -16.08 1.88 16.35
C ARG A 158 -17.59 1.67 16.45
N TYR A 159 -18.33 2.06 15.42
CA TYR A 159 -19.77 1.81 15.33
C TYR A 159 -20.08 0.30 15.39
N GLU A 160 -19.35 -0.51 14.61
CA GLU A 160 -19.53 -1.96 14.59
C GLU A 160 -19.11 -2.64 15.90
N ALA A 161 -18.13 -2.08 16.61
CA ALA A 161 -17.69 -2.56 17.91
C ALA A 161 -18.67 -2.22 19.06
N GLY A 162 -19.60 -1.30 18.86
CA GLY A 162 -20.60 -0.90 19.85
C GLY A 162 -20.07 0.04 20.95
N ASP A 163 -18.91 0.67 20.74
CA ASP A 163 -18.31 1.64 21.65
C ASP A 163 -18.94 3.02 21.43
N TRP A 164 -19.76 3.47 22.38
CA TRP A 164 -20.39 4.80 22.41
C TRP A 164 -19.95 5.61 23.63
#